data_AF-A0A0P0XWT3-F1
#
_entry.id   AF-A0A0P0XWT3-F1
#
_cell.length_a   1.000
_cell.length_b   1.000
_cell.length_c   1.000
_cell.angle_alpha   90.00
_cell.angle_beta   90.00
_cell.angle_gamma   90.00
#
_symmetry.space_group_name_H-M   'P 1'
#
loop_
_entity.id
_entity.type
_entity.pdbx_description
1 polymer ?
#
loop_
_entity_poly.entity_id
_entity_poly.type
_entity_poly.pdbx_seq_one_letter_code
_entity_poly.pdbx_strand_id
1 'polypeptide(L)' 'DQITLQVRGPSCAKMFSDYLSETKEESGTKNIMVLERGFNGWELSGQPVCRCTDAPCKGTCSPEEPEL' A
#
# COMPACT_ATOMS: atom_id res chain seq x y z
N ASP A 1 8.69 -27.87 -7.96
CA ASP A 1 8.92 -26.64 -7.19
C ASP A 1 8.60 -25.39 -7.98
N GLN A 2 7.51 -24.72 -7.63
CA GLN A 2 7.15 -23.29 -7.82
C GLN A 2 5.63 -23.19 -7.96
N ILE A 3 4.92 -23.36 -6.85
CA ILE A 3 3.66 -22.67 -6.64
C ILE A 3 4.07 -21.30 -6.12
N THR A 4 4.41 -20.38 -7.02
CA THR A 4 4.47 -18.97 -6.63
C THR A 4 3.02 -18.58 -6.36
N LEU A 5 2.64 -18.52 -5.09
CA LEU A 5 1.50 -17.70 -4.67
C LEU A 5 1.80 -16.31 -5.21
N GLN A 6 1.28 -15.98 -6.41
CA GLN A 6 1.25 -14.63 -6.92
C GLN A 6 0.33 -13.85 -5.98
N VAL A 7 0.91 -13.43 -4.86
CA VAL A 7 0.33 -12.44 -3.98
C VAL A 7 0.02 -11.22 -4.84
N ARG A 8 -1.22 -10.72 -4.75
CA ARG A 8 -1.73 -9.68 -5.66
C ARG A 8 -0.82 -8.44 -5.69
N GLY A 9 -0.22 -8.09 -4.54
CA GLY A 9 0.67 -6.92 -4.38
C GLY A 9 1.83 -6.89 -5.40
N PRO A 10 2.80 -7.83 -5.35
CA PRO A 10 3.89 -7.89 -6.33
C PRO A 10 3.44 -7.95 -7.79
N SER A 11 2.35 -8.66 -8.08
CA SER A 11 1.83 -8.77 -9.45
C SER A 11 1.33 -7.44 -9.99
N CYS A 12 0.56 -6.70 -9.18
CA CYS A 12 0.08 -5.36 -9.51
C CYS A 12 1.23 -4.37 -9.65
N ALA A 13 2.22 -4.41 -8.76
CA ALA A 13 3.39 -3.54 -8.83
C ALA A 13 4.18 -3.77 -10.14
N LYS A 14 4.34 -5.02 -10.55
CA LYS A 14 4.98 -5.36 -11.84
C LYS A 14 4.17 -4.84 -13.02
N MET A 15 2.87 -5.15 -13.09
CA MET A 15 2.00 -4.66 -14.18
C MET A 15 2.02 -3.13 -14.31
N PHE A 16 2.04 -2.42 -13.18
CA PHE A 16 2.15 -0.97 -13.17
C PHE A 16 3.52 -0.48 -13.64
N SER A 17 4.60 -1.13 -13.20
CA SER A 17 5.96 -0.85 -13.69
C SER A 17 6.08 -1.05 -15.20
N ASP A 18 5.50 -2.12 -15.73
CA ASP A 18 5.51 -2.43 -17.15
C ASP A 18 4.74 -1.33 -17.92
N TYR A 19 3.56 -0.93 -17.45
CA TYR A 19 2.78 0.18 -18.01
C TYR A 19 3.56 1.51 -18.06
N LEU A 20 4.23 1.87 -16.96
CA LEU A 20 5.06 3.08 -16.91
C LEU A 20 6.28 3.02 -17.85
N SER A 21 6.79 1.82 -18.12
CA SER A 21 7.89 1.66 -19.08
C SER A 21 7.45 1.87 -20.54
N GLU A 22 6.18 1.56 -20.84
CA GLU A 22 5.58 1.70 -22.17
C GLU A 22 5.09 3.13 -22.43
N THR A 23 4.57 3.79 -21.40
CA THR A 23 4.14 5.19 -21.47
C THR A 23 5.34 6.11 -21.23
N LYS A 24 5.88 6.72 -22.31
CA LYS A 24 6.99 7.70 -22.24
C LYS A 24 6.67 9.00 -21.48
N GLU A 25 5.55 9.03 -20.78
CA GLU A 25 5.18 10.14 -19.93
C GLU A 25 5.99 10.03 -18.65
N GLU A 26 6.65 11.12 -18.26
CA GLU A 26 7.38 11.19 -16.99
C GLU A 26 6.34 11.17 -15.87
N SER A 27 5.79 9.99 -15.58
CA SER A 27 4.89 9.80 -14.48
C SER A 27 5.69 10.25 -13.26
N GLY A 28 5.22 11.26 -12.52
CA GLY A 28 5.94 11.80 -11.37
C GLY A 28 6.28 10.77 -10.27
N THR A 29 5.87 9.51 -10.47
CA THR A 29 6.23 8.32 -9.71
C THR A 29 7.69 7.92 -9.92
N LYS A 30 8.54 8.25 -8.96
CA LYS A 30 9.98 7.90 -8.99
C LYS A 30 10.29 6.48 -8.53
N ASN A 31 9.42 5.89 -7.69
CA ASN A 31 9.65 4.58 -7.08
C ASN A 31 8.34 3.79 -6.92
N ILE A 32 8.36 2.50 -7.25
CA ILE A 32 7.27 1.55 -6.98
C ILE A 32 7.69 0.67 -5.80
N MET A 33 6.84 0.60 -4.78
CA MET A 33 7.12 -0.17 -3.56
C MET A 33 5.97 -1.13 -3.25
N VAL A 34 6.29 -2.24 -2.59
CA VAL A 34 5.32 -3.25 -2.14
C VAL A 34 5.47 -3.42 -0.64
N LEU A 35 4.36 -3.29 0.11
CA LEU A 35 4.36 -3.55 1.55
C LEU A 35 4.61 -5.02 1.84
N GLU A 36 5.67 -5.32 2.60
CA GLU A 36 5.92 -6.66 3.09
C GLU A 36 4.75 -7.12 3.98
N ARG A 37 4.21 -8.31 3.71
CA ARG A 37 3.00 -8.84 4.40
C ARG A 37 1.73 -7.98 4.24
N GLY A 38 1.71 -7.04 3.31
CA GLY A 38 0.54 -6.22 2.98
C GLY A 38 0.03 -5.39 4.16
N PHE A 39 -1.27 -5.10 4.17
CA PHE A 39 -1.92 -4.33 5.23
C PHE A 39 -1.73 -4.95 6.62
N ASN A 40 -1.84 -6.28 6.74
CA ASN A 40 -1.65 -6.98 8.01
C ASN A 40 -0.23 -6.75 8.55
N GLY A 41 0.79 -6.78 7.68
CA GLY A 41 2.15 -6.46 8.07
C GLY A 41 2.30 -5.01 8.56
N TRP A 42 1.66 -4.07 7.86
CA TRP A 42 1.65 -2.66 8.24
C TRP A 42 0.99 -2.43 9.60
N GLU A 43 -0.22 -2.95 9.82
CA GLU A 43 -0.94 -2.81 11.09
C GLU A 43 -0.16 -3.47 12.24
N LEU A 44 0.37 -4.68 12.04
CA LEU A 44 1.16 -5.39 13.06
C LEU A 44 2.47 -4.69 13.43
N SER A 45 3.02 -3.88 12.53
CA SER A 45 4.24 -3.10 12.80
C SER A 45 4.00 -1.88 13.70
N GLY A 46 2.74 -1.65 14.11
CA GLY A 46 2.36 -0.51 14.94
C GLY A 46 2.32 0.82 14.18
N GLN A 47 2.37 0.78 12.84
CA GLN A 47 2.16 1.97 12.02
C GLN A 47 0.69 2.41 12.10
N PRO A 48 0.41 3.72 12.03
CA PRO A 48 -0.95 4.22 12.12
C PRO A 48 -1.81 3.68 10.98
N VAL A 49 -3.01 3.22 11.36
CA VAL A 49 -4.05 2.77 10.44
C VAL A 49 -5.30 3.58 10.74
N CYS A 50 -5.90 4.13 9.69
CA CYS A 50 -7.18 4.83 9.78
C CYS A 50 -8.31 3.86 10.14
N ARG A 51 -9.06 4.14 11.20
CA ARG A 51 -10.30 3.43 11.55
C ARG A 51 -11.51 4.34 11.35
N CYS A 52 -11.77 4.68 10.10
CA CYS A 52 -12.93 5.49 9.70
C CYS A 52 -14.19 4.64 9.60
N THR A 53 -15.30 5.13 10.16
CA THR A 53 -16.66 4.59 9.94
C THR A 53 -17.43 5.36 8.86
N ASP A 54 -17.01 6.60 8.56
CA ASP A 54 -17.56 7.46 7.51
C ASP A 54 -16.97 7.13 6.12
N ALA A 55 -17.80 7.27 5.08
CA ALA A 55 -17.37 7.24 3.68
C ALA A 55 -17.78 8.55 2.96
N PRO A 56 -16.83 9.37 2.46
CA PRO A 56 -15.38 9.18 2.47
C PRO A 56 -14.75 9.43 3.84
N CYS A 57 -13.66 8.72 4.13
CA CYS A 57 -12.85 8.92 5.34
C CYS A 57 -12.26 10.34 5.35
N LYS A 58 -12.52 11.11 6.42
CA LYS A 58 -12.14 12.53 6.53
C LYS A 58 -10.64 12.76 6.82
N GLY A 59 -9.81 11.72 6.80
CA GLY A 59 -8.34 11.83 6.74
C GLY A 59 -7.61 12.14 8.05
N THR A 60 -8.30 12.27 9.19
CA THR A 60 -7.63 12.46 10.49
C THR A 60 -7.27 11.12 11.12
N CYS A 61 -6.23 10.48 10.60
CA CYS A 61 -5.69 9.23 11.16
C CYS A 61 -4.56 9.59 12.14
N SER A 62 -4.91 10.23 13.26
CA SER A 62 -3.95 10.41 14.35
C SER A 62 -3.90 9.12 15.18
N PRO A 63 -2.72 8.68 15.66
CA PRO A 63 -2.70 7.69 16.72
C PRO A 63 -3.53 8.24 17.88
N GLU A 64 -4.49 7.47 18.38
CA GLU A 64 -5.20 7.83 19.62
C GLU A 64 -4.15 8.01 20.71
N GLU A 65 -3.86 9.26 21.09
CA GLU A 65 -3.16 9.56 22.32
C GLU A 65 -4.03 8.99 23.43
N PRO A 66 -3.53 8.05 24.27
CA PRO A 66 -4.35 7.46 25.30
C PRO A 66 -4.82 8.58 26.22
N GLU A 67 -6.14 8.84 26.22
CA GLU A 67 -6.75 9.78 27.16
C GLU A 67 -6.42 9.33 28.58
N LEU A 68 -5.73 10.20 29.33
CA LEU A 68 -5.33 10.00 30.73
C LEU A 68 -6.54 10.07 31.67
#